data_AF-A0A4U9WGS1-F1
#
_entry.id   AF-A0A4U9WGS1-F1
#
_cell.length_a   1.000
_cell.length_b   1.000
_cell.length_c   1.000
_cell.angle_alpha   90.00
_cell.angle_beta   90.00
_cell.angle_gamma   90.00
#
_symmetry.space_group_name_H-M   'P 1'
#
loop_
_entity.id
_entity.type
_entity.pdbx_description
1 polymer ?
#
loop_
_entity_poly.entity_id
_entity_poly.type
_entity_poly.pdbx_seq_one_letter_code
_entity_poly.pdbx_strand_id
1 'polypeptide(L)'
;MSSLFFNNEFINSVIKSYLEANLREYNSIKYAYAIMSKINPANFTIISNKTEWFEFYTANNYQFIDPVLISTSRRVTPFVWDENIKNGSGLKHPNIFDMAKNYNVINGYTFVLHDHNNNLVVLSLIMDDACDENIEEIIKENQHKLQMLLITVHDKLTALYHETE
;
A
#
# COMPACT_ATOMS: atom_id res chain seq x y z
N MET A 1 -2.29 -27.79 3.85
CA MET A 1 -1.11 -26.90 3.78
C MET A 1 -1.67 -25.50 3.87
N SER A 2 -1.32 -24.72 4.90
CA SER A 2 -1.86 -23.36 5.02
C SER A 2 -1.40 -22.58 3.80
N SER A 3 -2.32 -22.17 2.93
CA SER A 3 -2.00 -21.20 1.90
C SER A 3 -1.50 -19.95 2.65
N LEU A 4 -0.20 -19.67 2.54
CA LEU A 4 0.37 -18.46 3.08
C LEU A 4 -0.34 -17.30 2.36
N PHE A 5 -1.07 -16.48 3.11
CA PHE A 5 -1.92 -15.40 2.60
C PHE A 5 -1.16 -14.56 1.57
N PHE A 6 -1.56 -14.62 0.31
CA PHE A 6 -0.91 -13.96 -0.83
C PHE A 6 0.64 -13.99 -0.82
N ASN A 7 1.27 -15.14 -0.51
CA ASN A 7 2.73 -15.24 -0.36
C ASN A 7 3.43 -16.08 -1.45
N ASN A 8 2.80 -16.27 -2.61
CA ASN A 8 3.45 -16.91 -3.75
C ASN A 8 4.43 -15.93 -4.41
N GLU A 9 5.74 -16.21 -4.32
CA GLU A 9 6.80 -15.35 -4.84
C GLU A 9 6.69 -15.12 -6.35
N PHE A 10 6.35 -16.15 -7.12
CA PHE A 10 6.20 -16.03 -8.57
C PHE A 10 5.05 -15.08 -8.92
N ILE A 11 3.87 -15.30 -8.34
CA ILE A 11 2.72 -14.42 -8.58
C ILE A 11 3.02 -12.99 -8.13
N ASN A 12 3.61 -12.83 -6.94
CA ASN A 12 3.94 -11.51 -6.40
C ASN A 12 4.97 -10.78 -7.28
N SER A 13 5.92 -11.50 -7.90
CA SER A 13 6.87 -10.91 -8.86
C SER A 13 6.18 -10.44 -10.15
N VAL A 14 5.23 -11.21 -10.68
CA VAL A 14 4.43 -10.82 -11.86
C VAL A 14 3.64 -9.55 -11.57
N ILE A 15 3.00 -9.48 -10.40
CA ILE A 15 2.23 -8.30 -9.98
C ILE A 15 3.14 -7.10 -9.75
N LYS A 16 4.32 -7.30 -9.16
CA LYS A 16 5.33 -6.24 -9.00
C LYS A 16 5.72 -5.66 -10.36
N SER A 17 6.09 -6.49 -11.33
CA SER A 17 6.46 -6.02 -12.67
C SER A 17 5.30 -5.31 -13.38
N TYR A 18 4.06 -5.75 -13.19
CA TYR A 18 2.89 -5.07 -13.74
C TYR A 18 2.68 -3.69 -13.11
N LEU A 19 2.77 -3.56 -11.79
CA LEU A 19 2.72 -2.27 -11.08
C LEU A 19 3.83 -1.34 -11.56
N GLU A 20 5.08 -1.80 -11.60
CA GLU A 20 6.23 -1.01 -12.03
C GLU A 20 6.09 -0.54 -13.47
N ALA A 21 5.57 -1.37 -14.38
CA ALA A 21 5.33 -0.97 -15.77
C ALA A 21 4.31 0.18 -15.88
N ASN A 22 3.24 0.14 -15.09
CA ASN A 22 2.17 1.15 -15.12
C ASN A 22 2.54 2.42 -14.32
N LEU A 23 3.40 2.31 -13.30
CA LEU A 23 3.81 3.46 -12.48
C LEU A 23 5.03 4.21 -13.05
N ARG A 24 5.63 3.74 -14.16
CA ARG A 24 6.79 4.37 -14.81
C ARG A 24 6.54 5.82 -15.22
N GLU A 25 5.32 6.17 -15.63
CA GLU A 25 4.98 7.55 -16.04
C GLU A 25 5.01 8.55 -14.87
N TYR A 26 5.09 8.08 -13.63
CA TYR A 26 5.19 8.88 -12.41
C TYR A 26 6.63 8.88 -11.86
N ASN A 27 7.64 9.02 -12.73
CA ASN A 27 9.06 9.17 -12.37
C ASN A 27 9.61 8.09 -11.42
N SER A 28 9.18 6.83 -11.60
CA SER A 28 9.60 5.70 -10.74
C SER A 28 9.27 5.91 -9.25
N ILE A 29 8.11 6.49 -8.97
CA ILE A 29 7.59 6.72 -7.63
C ILE A 29 7.69 5.45 -6.75
N LYS A 30 8.02 5.66 -5.48
CA LYS A 30 8.01 4.58 -4.49
C LYS A 30 6.56 4.21 -4.16
N TYR A 31 6.28 2.94 -3.99
CA TYR A 31 4.92 2.50 -3.73
C TYR A 31 4.85 1.30 -2.79
N ALA A 32 3.69 1.08 -2.19
CA ALA A 32 3.30 -0.17 -1.56
C ALA A 32 1.90 -0.56 -1.99
N TYR A 33 1.80 -1.72 -2.62
CA TYR A 33 0.54 -2.42 -2.80
C TYR A 33 0.40 -3.41 -1.65
N ALA A 34 -0.58 -3.21 -0.78
CA ALA A 34 -0.77 -4.03 0.41
C ALA A 34 -2.17 -4.62 0.47
N ILE A 35 -2.25 -5.85 0.98
CA ILE A 35 -3.48 -6.61 1.15
C ILE A 35 -3.53 -7.05 2.60
N MET A 36 -4.64 -6.78 3.27
CA MET A 36 -4.89 -7.15 4.65
C MET A 36 -6.23 -7.87 4.75
N SER A 37 -6.27 -9.01 5.42
CA SER A 37 -7.56 -9.63 5.75
C SER A 37 -8.27 -8.79 6.83
N LYS A 38 -9.55 -8.46 6.57
CA LYS A 38 -10.43 -7.83 7.56
C LYS A 38 -10.80 -8.79 8.70
N ILE A 39 -10.69 -10.10 8.48
CA ILE A 39 -11.01 -11.13 9.47
C ILE A 39 -9.81 -11.34 10.40
N ASN A 40 -8.60 -11.43 9.83
CA ASN A 40 -7.36 -11.58 10.59
C ASN A 40 -6.29 -10.62 10.06
N PRO A 41 -6.09 -9.44 10.65
CA PRO A 41 -5.12 -8.47 10.15
C PRO A 41 -3.65 -8.90 10.29
N ALA A 42 -3.36 -10.02 10.98
CA ALA A 42 -2.04 -10.66 10.91
C ALA A 42 -1.76 -11.29 9.53
N ASN A 43 -2.81 -11.61 8.78
CA ASN A 43 -2.71 -12.00 7.37
C ASN A 43 -2.58 -10.73 6.54
N PHE A 44 -1.33 -10.41 6.22
CA PHE A 44 -0.95 -9.16 5.59
C PHE A 44 0.21 -9.37 4.61
N THR A 45 0.06 -8.84 3.40
CA THR A 45 1.04 -8.98 2.32
C THR A 45 1.33 -7.61 1.73
N ILE A 46 2.61 -7.34 1.45
CA ILE A 46 3.05 -6.14 0.75
C ILE A 46 3.86 -6.53 -0.49
N ILE A 47 3.56 -5.88 -1.62
CA ILE A 47 4.38 -5.86 -2.83
C ILE A 47 4.82 -4.42 -3.05
N SER A 48 6.14 -4.18 -3.05
CA SER A 48 6.71 -2.84 -3.05
C SER A 48 8.07 -2.77 -3.77
N ASN A 49 8.41 -1.58 -4.27
CA ASN A 49 9.76 -1.22 -4.72
C ASN A 49 10.59 -0.48 -3.63
N LYS A 50 10.09 -0.47 -2.38
CA LYS A 50 10.71 0.10 -1.18
C LYS A 50 10.83 -0.96 -0.07
N THR A 51 11.56 -2.02 -0.37
CA THR A 51 11.56 -3.26 0.43
C THR A 51 12.09 -3.08 1.85
N GLU A 52 13.21 -2.35 2.03
CA GLU A 52 13.85 -2.18 3.35
C GLU A 52 12.91 -1.69 4.45
N TRP A 53 12.07 -0.69 4.15
CA TRP A 53 11.07 -0.18 5.10
C TRP A 53 9.99 -1.21 5.39
N PHE A 54 9.45 -1.87 4.35
CA PHE A 54 8.31 -2.77 4.51
C PHE A 54 8.69 -4.14 5.08
N GLU A 55 9.93 -4.58 4.93
CA GLU A 55 10.49 -5.72 5.66
C GLU A 55 10.52 -5.42 7.17
N PHE A 56 11.05 -4.25 7.56
CA PHE A 56 11.02 -3.81 8.97
C PHE A 56 9.60 -3.63 9.49
N TYR A 57 8.72 -3.02 8.69
CA TYR A 57 7.31 -2.78 9.02
C TYR A 57 6.56 -4.08 9.33
N THR A 58 6.68 -5.08 8.45
CA THR A 58 5.94 -6.34 8.57
C THR A 58 6.51 -7.20 9.69
N ALA A 59 7.83 -7.24 9.88
CA ALA A 59 8.47 -7.96 10.99
C ALA A 59 8.02 -7.46 12.38
N ASN A 60 7.69 -6.17 12.48
CA ASN A 60 7.24 -5.54 13.74
C ASN A 60 5.72 -5.40 13.85
N ASN A 61 4.95 -5.99 12.92
CA ASN A 61 3.50 -5.95 12.91
C ASN A 61 2.89 -4.53 12.92
N TYR A 62 3.51 -3.58 12.24
CA TYR A 62 3.05 -2.18 12.29
C TYR A 62 1.70 -1.93 11.61
N GLN A 63 1.17 -2.90 10.84
CA GLN A 63 -0.17 -2.80 10.28
C GLN A 63 -1.28 -2.58 11.32
N PHE A 64 -1.06 -3.00 12.57
CA PHE A 64 -2.05 -2.81 13.64
C PHE A 64 -2.11 -1.39 14.19
N ILE A 65 -1.04 -0.61 14.00
CA ILE A 65 -0.90 0.74 14.59
C ILE A 65 -0.71 1.82 13.52
N ASP A 66 -0.59 1.43 12.25
CA ASP A 66 -0.45 2.34 11.13
C ASP A 66 -1.75 3.15 10.92
N PRO A 67 -1.71 4.48 11.14
CA PRO A 67 -2.90 5.31 11.00
C PRO A 67 -3.37 5.44 9.54
N VAL A 68 -2.52 5.16 8.54
CA VAL A 68 -2.94 5.05 7.13
C VAL A 68 -3.89 3.86 6.99
N LEU A 69 -3.52 2.68 7.48
CA LEU A 69 -4.39 1.50 7.42
C LEU A 69 -5.65 1.65 8.28
N ILE A 70 -5.53 2.21 9.48
CA ILE A 70 -6.70 2.53 10.33
C ILE A 70 -7.66 3.47 9.58
N SER A 71 -7.14 4.48 8.89
CA SER A 71 -7.95 5.41 8.09
C SER A 71 -8.58 4.73 6.88
N THR A 72 -7.86 3.84 6.19
CA THR A 72 -8.38 3.08 5.04
C THR A 72 -9.55 2.18 5.43
N SER A 73 -9.57 1.65 6.66
CA SER A 73 -10.66 0.79 7.14
C SER A 73 -12.04 1.48 7.17
N ARG A 74 -12.05 2.83 7.10
CA ARG A 74 -13.26 3.67 7.18
C ARG A 74 -13.49 4.50 5.91
N ARG A 75 -12.73 4.27 4.84
CA ARG A 75 -12.73 5.11 3.63
C ARG A 75 -12.80 4.24 2.39
N VAL A 76 -13.51 4.72 1.36
CA VAL A 76 -13.50 4.13 0.02
C VAL A 76 -12.83 5.03 -1.01
N THR A 77 -12.59 6.30 -0.67
CA THR A 77 -11.95 7.27 -1.54
C THR A 77 -10.46 7.37 -1.25
N PRO A 78 -9.64 7.74 -2.24
CA PRO A 78 -8.23 8.04 -2.04
C PRO A 78 -8.02 9.23 -1.08
N PHE A 79 -6.85 9.31 -0.45
CA PHE A 79 -6.50 10.41 0.45
C PHE A 79 -4.98 10.61 0.58
N VAL A 80 -4.58 11.85 0.89
CA VAL A 80 -3.19 12.23 1.21
C VAL A 80 -2.88 12.00 2.69
N TRP A 81 -1.62 11.73 3.03
CA TRP A 81 -1.15 11.62 4.40
C TRP A 81 -0.95 13.00 5.02
N ASP A 82 -2.06 13.67 5.33
CA ASP A 82 -2.04 14.95 6.02
C ASP A 82 -1.64 14.80 7.52
N GLU A 83 -1.46 15.94 8.19
CA GLU A 83 -1.15 15.97 9.62
C GLU A 83 -2.23 15.31 10.49
N ASN A 84 -3.49 15.25 10.05
CA ASN A 84 -4.53 14.57 10.80
C ASN A 84 -4.34 13.04 10.75
N ILE A 85 -3.91 12.49 9.61
CA ILE A 85 -3.55 11.08 9.48
C ILE A 85 -2.30 10.78 10.32
N LYS A 86 -1.26 11.61 10.21
CA LYS A 86 0.02 11.41 10.93
C LYS A 86 -0.12 11.49 12.45
N ASN A 87 -1.03 12.33 12.94
CA ASN A 87 -1.31 12.50 14.38
C ASN A 87 -2.51 11.66 14.86
N GLY A 88 -3.26 11.05 13.94
CA GLY A 88 -4.57 10.45 14.17
C GLY A 88 -4.57 9.10 14.89
N SER A 89 -3.41 8.52 15.21
CA SER A 89 -3.38 7.23 15.91
C SER A 89 -3.88 7.33 17.35
N GLY A 90 -3.86 8.52 17.99
CA GLY A 90 -4.31 8.73 19.39
C GLY A 90 -3.57 7.87 20.44
N LEU A 91 -2.63 7.04 19.99
CA LEU A 91 -1.88 6.07 20.77
C LEU A 91 -0.55 6.72 21.16
N LYS A 92 -0.15 6.55 22.42
CA LYS A 92 1.15 6.98 22.96
C LYS A 92 2.31 6.10 22.46
N HIS A 93 2.30 5.69 21.20
CA HIS A 93 3.34 4.87 20.59
C HIS A 93 4.31 5.77 19.81
N PRO A 94 5.60 5.37 19.68
CA PRO A 94 6.50 6.06 18.77
C PRO A 94 5.83 6.15 17.40
N ASN A 95 5.73 7.37 16.87
CA ASN A 95 4.98 7.61 15.65
C ASN A 95 5.64 6.80 14.53
N ILE A 96 4.88 5.90 13.89
CA ILE A 96 5.37 5.09 12.78
C ILE A 96 6.00 5.97 11.69
N PHE A 97 5.48 7.18 11.49
CA PHE A 97 6.04 8.16 10.56
C PHE A 97 7.41 8.67 10.98
N ASP A 98 7.72 8.79 12.27
CA ASP A 98 9.05 9.18 12.72
C ASP A 98 10.08 8.09 12.44
N MET A 99 9.69 6.82 12.53
CA MET A 99 10.53 5.70 12.10
C MET A 99 10.66 5.66 10.57
N ALA A 100 9.55 5.86 9.86
CA ALA A 100 9.49 5.81 8.40
C ALA A 100 10.35 6.91 7.73
N LYS A 101 10.50 8.08 8.37
CA LYS A 101 11.42 9.15 7.94
C LYS A 101 12.86 8.67 7.77
N ASN A 102 13.35 7.77 8.64
CA ASN A 102 14.70 7.20 8.52
C ASN A 102 14.88 6.36 7.24
N TYR A 103 13.78 5.99 6.60
CA TYR A 103 13.75 5.25 5.34
C TYR A 103 13.28 6.12 4.16
N ASN A 104 13.23 7.44 4.29
CA ASN A 104 12.72 8.36 3.26
C ASN A 104 11.24 8.08 2.89
N VAL A 105 10.41 7.76 3.89
CA VAL A 105 8.95 7.64 3.75
C VAL A 105 8.34 8.80 4.53
N ILE A 106 8.07 9.91 3.82
CA ILE A 106 7.81 11.23 4.44
C ILE A 106 6.34 11.62 4.30
N ASN A 107 5.82 11.51 3.09
CA ASN A 107 4.43 11.78 2.76
C ASN A 107 3.93 10.72 1.78
N GLY A 108 2.64 10.72 1.48
CA GLY A 108 2.09 9.76 0.56
C GLY A 108 0.63 9.99 0.23
N TYR A 109 0.16 9.20 -0.73
CA TYR A 109 -1.19 9.23 -1.23
C TYR A 109 -1.70 7.80 -1.35
N THR A 110 -2.78 7.47 -0.65
CA THR A 110 -3.30 6.11 -0.57
C THR A 110 -4.62 5.98 -1.31
N PHE A 111 -4.67 5.02 -2.23
CA PHE A 111 -5.85 4.53 -2.91
C PHE A 111 -6.39 3.31 -2.16
N VAL A 112 -7.71 3.17 -2.10
CA VAL A 112 -8.38 2.16 -1.26
C VAL A 112 -9.29 1.29 -2.10
N LEU A 113 -9.28 -0.02 -1.82
CA LEU A 113 -10.18 -1.00 -2.39
C LEU A 113 -10.61 -1.99 -1.30
N HIS A 114 -11.90 -2.29 -1.26
CA HIS A 114 -12.47 -3.34 -0.44
C HIS A 114 -13.07 -4.39 -1.37
N ASP A 115 -12.58 -5.63 -1.30
CA ASP A 115 -13.10 -6.70 -2.13
C ASP A 115 -14.21 -7.51 -1.41
N HIS A 116 -14.78 -8.48 -2.13
CA HIS A 116 -15.79 -9.40 -1.62
C HIS A 116 -15.22 -10.54 -0.77
N ASN A 117 -13.90 -10.76 -0.78
CA ASN A 117 -13.21 -11.82 -0.03
C ASN A 117 -12.76 -11.37 1.37
N ASN A 118 -13.32 -10.28 1.87
CA ASN A 118 -12.95 -9.65 3.14
C ASN A 118 -11.49 -9.14 3.17
N ASN A 119 -10.96 -8.69 2.04
CA ASN A 119 -9.68 -7.99 1.99
C ASN A 119 -9.89 -6.47 2.04
N LEU A 120 -8.98 -5.80 2.75
CA LEU A 120 -8.69 -4.38 2.64
C LEU A 120 -7.41 -4.27 1.81
N VAL A 121 -7.50 -3.57 0.69
CA VAL A 121 -6.44 -3.47 -0.31
C VAL A 121 -6.10 -2.01 -0.49
N VAL A 122 -4.81 -1.70 -0.49
CA VAL A 122 -4.34 -0.33 -0.67
C VAL A 122 -3.21 -0.26 -1.70
N LEU A 123 -3.19 0.83 -2.44
CA LEU A 123 -2.01 1.27 -3.18
C LEU A 123 -1.59 2.62 -2.59
N SER A 124 -0.49 2.61 -1.85
CA SER A 124 0.13 3.81 -1.30
C SER A 124 1.28 4.25 -2.18
N LEU A 125 1.17 5.44 -2.77
CA LEU A 125 2.26 6.12 -3.44
C LEU A 125 3.02 6.95 -2.40
N ILE A 126 4.32 6.71 -2.29
CA ILE A 126 5.18 7.28 -1.27
C ILE A 126 5.93 8.45 -1.89
N MET A 127 5.79 9.60 -1.27
CA MET A 127 6.49 10.83 -1.63
C MET A 127 7.66 11.02 -0.67
N ASP A 128 8.84 11.11 -1.25
CA ASP A 128 10.12 11.21 -0.56
C ASP A 128 10.87 12.48 -0.98
N ASP A 129 12.02 12.78 -0.36
CA ASP A 129 12.76 14.02 -0.62
C ASP A 129 13.27 14.14 -2.08
N ALA A 130 13.26 13.05 -2.86
CA ALA A 130 13.68 13.05 -4.26
C ALA A 130 12.51 13.29 -5.24
N CYS A 131 11.28 13.39 -4.75
CA CYS A 131 10.12 13.61 -5.58
C CYS A 131 10.01 15.08 -6.03
N ASP A 132 9.53 15.28 -7.26
CA ASP A 132 9.23 16.62 -7.77
C ASP A 132 8.13 17.29 -6.93
N GLU A 133 8.23 18.61 -6.72
CA GLU A 133 7.27 19.38 -5.91
C GLU A 133 5.81 19.25 -6.41
N ASN A 134 5.61 18.97 -7.69
CA ASN A 134 4.29 18.83 -8.32
C ASN A 134 3.75 17.39 -8.35
N ILE A 135 4.47 16.40 -7.79
CA ILE A 135 4.05 14.98 -7.89
C ILE A 135 2.67 14.75 -7.27
N GLU A 136 2.35 15.44 -6.16
CA GLU A 136 1.06 15.29 -5.49
C GLU A 136 -0.10 15.78 -6.37
N GLU A 137 0.11 16.88 -7.10
CA GLU A 137 -0.87 17.42 -8.05
C GLU A 137 -1.06 16.46 -9.23
N ILE A 138 0.02 15.93 -9.80
CA ILE A 138 -0.02 14.93 -10.87
C ILE A 138 -0.80 13.68 -10.42
N ILE A 139 -0.57 13.20 -9.20
CA ILE A 139 -1.31 12.06 -8.63
C ILE A 139 -2.80 12.38 -8.50
N LYS A 140 -3.14 13.57 -7.99
CA LYS A 140 -4.54 14.01 -7.82
C LYS A 140 -5.27 14.11 -9.17
N GLU A 141 -4.64 14.68 -10.18
CA GLU A 141 -5.19 14.77 -11.53
C GLU A 141 -5.43 13.39 -12.16
N ASN A 142 -4.55 12.43 -11.87
CA ASN A 142 -4.62 11.06 -12.38
C ASN A 142 -5.27 10.06 -11.41
N GLN A 143 -5.97 10.52 -10.37
CA GLN A 143 -6.51 9.65 -9.32
C GLN A 143 -7.42 8.53 -9.85
N HIS A 144 -8.18 8.80 -10.91
CA HIS A 144 -9.08 7.84 -11.52
C HIS A 144 -8.31 6.69 -12.21
N LYS A 145 -7.19 7.01 -12.88
CA LYS A 145 -6.30 6.01 -13.49
C LYS A 145 -5.61 5.17 -12.43
N LEU A 146 -5.10 5.81 -11.38
CA LEU A 146 -4.42 5.13 -10.28
C LEU A 146 -5.37 4.24 -9.46
N GLN A 147 -6.62 4.69 -9.24
CA GLN A 147 -7.65 3.85 -8.64
C GLN A 147 -7.99 2.65 -9.54
N MET A 148 -8.09 2.85 -10.85
CA MET A 148 -8.32 1.75 -11.79
C MET A 148 -7.12 0.79 -11.85
N LEU A 149 -5.89 1.31 -11.70
CA LEU A 149 -4.70 0.49 -11.57
C LEU A 149 -4.79 -0.42 -10.33
N LEU A 150 -5.18 0.12 -9.17
CA LEU A 150 -5.40 -0.69 -7.96
C LEU A 150 -6.44 -1.81 -8.19
N ILE A 151 -7.57 -1.47 -8.82
CA ILE A 151 -8.63 -2.45 -9.13
C ILE A 151 -8.10 -3.56 -10.05
N THR A 152 -7.48 -3.19 -11.17
CA THR A 152 -7.00 -4.15 -12.18
C THR A 152 -5.83 -5.00 -11.68
N VAL A 153 -4.94 -4.43 -10.87
CA VAL A 153 -3.86 -5.18 -10.20
C VAL A 153 -4.42 -6.21 -9.24
N HIS A 154 -5.41 -5.82 -8.43
CA HIS A 154 -5.99 -6.71 -7.44
C HIS A 154 -6.77 -7.85 -8.10
N ASP A 155 -7.56 -7.56 -9.14
CA ASP A 155 -8.26 -8.55 -9.95
C ASP A 155 -7.29 -9.54 -10.62
N LYS A 156 -6.18 -9.01 -11.20
CA LYS A 156 -5.13 -9.86 -11.78
C LYS A 156 -4.48 -10.78 -10.76
N LEU A 157 -4.20 -10.27 -9.56
CA LEU A 157 -3.62 -11.06 -8.48
C LEU A 157 -4.56 -12.19 -8.08
N THR A 158 -5.82 -11.89 -7.75
CA THR A 158 -6.77 -12.91 -7.29
C THR A 158 -7.02 -13.97 -8.35
N ALA A 159 -7.11 -13.60 -9.63
CA ALA A 159 -7.21 -14.55 -10.74
C ALA A 159 -6.01 -15.52 -10.77
N LEU A 160 -4.78 -15.02 -10.67
CA LEU A 160 -3.57 -15.85 -10.65
C LEU A 160 -3.53 -16.81 -9.45
N TYR A 161 -4.01 -16.39 -8.27
CA TYR A 161 -4.07 -17.29 -7.11
C TYR A 161 -5.15 -18.36 -7.27
N HIS A 162 -6.31 -18.03 -7.83
CA HIS A 162 -7.37 -18.99 -8.12
C HIS A 162 -6.96 -20.04 -9.16
N GLU A 163 -6.12 -19.70 -10.15
CA GLU A 163 -5.59 -20.66 -11.12
C GLU A 163 -4.56 -21.63 -10.52
N THR A 164 -4.01 -21.32 -9.35
CA THR A 164 -3.02 -22.16 -8.64
C THR A 164 -3.60 -23.06 -7.55
N GLU A 165 -4.89 -22.93 -7.24
CA GLU A 165 -5.65 -23.81 -6.33
C GLU A 165 -6.19 -25.05 -7.06
#